data_AF-A0A2T3NHZ8-F1
#
_entry.id   AF-A0A2T3NHZ8-F1
#
_cell.length_a   1.000
_cell.length_b   1.000
_cell.length_c   1.000
_cell.angle_alpha   90.00
_cell.angle_beta   90.00
_cell.angle_gamma   90.00
#
_symmetry.space_group_name_H-M   'P 1'
#
loop_
_entity.id
_entity.type
_entity.pdbx_description
1 polymer ?
#
loop_
_entity_poly.entity_id
_entity_poly.type
_entity_poly.pdbx_seq_one_letter_code
_entity_poly.pdbx_strand_id
1 'polypeptide(L)'
;MLSIEWLASLFVITRRTLHRYLQEHNCNFREVKEAARYKIAREVLTKTSDSIETIAFNLGYSDIANFNRAFKSWSGVTAVAFRRKNKSE
;
A
#
# COMPACT_ATOMS: atom_id res chain seq x y z
N MET A 1 -7.71 -7.71 5.29
CA MET A 1 -7.14 -7.53 3.92
C MET A 1 -8.04 -6.61 3.13
N LEU A 2 -7.53 -5.51 2.55
CA LEU A 2 -8.30 -4.62 1.67
C LEU A 2 -8.74 -5.40 0.41
N SER A 3 -10.00 -5.80 0.33
CA SER A 3 -10.60 -6.44 -0.86
C SER A 3 -11.65 -5.52 -1.50
N ILE A 4 -11.98 -5.77 -2.76
CA ILE A 4 -12.99 -4.98 -3.47
C ILE A 4 -14.39 -5.23 -2.90
N GLU A 5 -14.63 -6.45 -2.39
CA GLU A 5 -15.83 -6.83 -1.65
C GLU A 5 -15.99 -5.96 -0.39
N TRP A 6 -14.94 -5.86 0.41
CA TRP A 6 -14.95 -5.07 1.64
C TRP A 6 -15.18 -3.60 1.34
N LEU A 7 -14.47 -3.05 0.34
CA LEU A 7 -14.63 -1.65 -0.04
C LEU A 7 -16.04 -1.34 -0.58
N ALA A 8 -16.60 -2.24 -1.39
CA ALA A 8 -17.96 -2.10 -1.89
C ALA A 8 -19.00 -2.13 -0.75
N SER A 9 -18.80 -2.99 0.25
CA SER A 9 -19.67 -3.05 1.43
C SER A 9 -19.63 -1.78 2.28
N LEU A 10 -18.46 -1.15 2.41
CA LEU A 10 -18.30 0.12 3.14
C LEU A 10 -19.10 1.26 2.52
N PHE A 11 -19.24 1.28 1.19
CA PHE A 11 -20.02 2.26 0.45
C PHE A 11 -21.47 1.83 0.18
N VAL A 12 -21.90 0.67 0.68
CA VAL A 12 -23.25 0.10 0.45
C VAL A 12 -23.57 -0.04 -1.05
N ILE A 13 -22.58 -0.41 -1.85
CA ILE A 13 -22.72 -0.63 -3.30
C ILE A 13 -22.27 -2.03 -3.70
N THR A 14 -22.63 -2.45 -4.90
CA THR A 14 -22.15 -3.71 -5.47
C THR A 14 -20.72 -3.58 -5.99
N ARG A 15 -19.99 -4.71 -6.08
CA ARG A 15 -18.68 -4.76 -6.74
C ARG A 15 -18.72 -4.22 -8.17
N ARG A 16 -19.80 -4.50 -8.91
CA ARG A 16 -19.98 -4.02 -10.29
C ARG A 16 -20.06 -2.50 -10.34
N THR A 17 -20.80 -1.91 -9.40
CA THR A 17 -20.93 -0.45 -9.26
C THR A 17 -19.59 0.18 -8.90
N LEU A 18 -18.88 -0.37 -7.92
CA LEU A 18 -17.55 0.13 -7.53
C LEU A 18 -16.53 0.02 -8.68
N HIS A 19 -16.52 -1.10 -9.40
CA HIS A 19 -15.65 -1.29 -10.56
C HIS A 19 -15.94 -0.27 -11.66
N ARG A 20 -17.22 -0.04 -11.98
CA ARG A 20 -17.62 0.99 -12.95
C ARG A 20 -17.13 2.38 -12.54
N TYR A 21 -17.32 2.78 -11.28
CA TYR A 21 -16.82 4.06 -10.78
C TYR A 21 -15.30 4.18 -10.91
N LEU A 22 -14.56 3.15 -10.53
CA LEU A 22 -13.10 3.16 -10.66
C LEU A 22 -12.68 3.34 -12.12
N GLN A 23 -13.31 2.61 -13.05
CA GLN A 23 -13.05 2.71 -14.48
C GLN A 23 -13.42 4.08 -15.08
N GLU A 24 -14.55 4.67 -14.66
CA GLU A 24 -14.94 6.04 -15.05
C GLU A 24 -13.87 7.08 -14.62
N HIS A 25 -13.11 6.79 -13.56
CA HIS A 25 -11.98 7.59 -13.11
C HIS A 25 -10.61 7.09 -13.61
N ASN A 26 -10.56 6.25 -14.64
CA ASN A 26 -9.33 5.65 -15.21
C ASN A 26 -8.45 4.96 -14.16
N CYS A 27 -9.06 4.40 -13.12
CA CYS A 27 -8.39 3.70 -12.05
C CYS A 27 -8.89 2.25 -11.99
N ASN A 28 -8.06 1.36 -11.49
CA ASN A 28 -8.52 0.04 -11.05
C ASN A 28 -8.27 -0.16 -9.55
N PHE A 29 -8.97 -1.14 -8.97
CA PHE A 29 -8.90 -1.40 -7.53
C PHE A 29 -7.47 -1.74 -7.06
N ARG A 30 -6.68 -2.39 -7.92
CA ARG A 30 -5.31 -2.74 -7.63
C ARG A 30 -4.46 -1.47 -7.46
N GLU A 31 -4.54 -0.53 -8.39
CA GLU A 31 -3.82 0.75 -8.31
C GLU A 31 -4.17 1.54 -7.06
N VAL A 32 -5.47 1.65 -6.74
CA VAL A 32 -5.93 2.34 -5.53
C VAL A 32 -5.38 1.67 -4.27
N LYS A 33 -5.42 0.33 -4.21
CA LYS A 33 -4.89 -0.44 -3.09
C LYS A 33 -3.37 -0.29 -2.96
N GLU A 34 -2.64 -0.32 -4.06
CA GLU A 34 -1.19 -0.16 -4.08
C GLU A 34 -0.79 1.26 -3.66
N ALA A 35 -1.47 2.29 -4.15
CA ALA A 35 -1.25 3.69 -3.77
C ALA A 35 -1.49 3.91 -2.27
N ALA A 36 -2.58 3.36 -1.72
CA ALA A 36 -2.89 3.42 -0.29
C ALA A 36 -1.80 2.73 0.55
N ARG A 37 -1.38 1.52 0.16
CA ARG A 37 -0.28 0.80 0.82
C ARG A 37 1.02 1.61 0.78
N TYR A 38 1.36 2.18 -0.37
CA TYR A 38 2.58 2.95 -0.52
C TYR A 38 2.57 4.20 0.37
N LYS A 39 1.45 4.93 0.43
CA LYS A 39 1.29 6.09 1.32
C LYS A 39 1.54 5.72 2.78
N ILE A 40 0.87 4.67 3.27
CA ILE A 40 1.02 4.22 4.67
C ILE A 40 2.46 3.75 4.91
N ALA A 41 3.05 2.98 4.00
CA ALA A 41 4.43 2.51 4.12
C ALA A 41 5.41 3.68 4.28
N ARG A 42 5.29 4.74 3.47
CA ARG A 42 6.13 5.93 3.58
C ARG A 42 5.98 6.63 4.94
N GLU A 43 4.75 6.80 5.40
CA GLU A 43 4.48 7.45 6.68
C GLU A 43 5.06 6.67 7.85
N VAL A 44 4.88 5.34 7.89
CA VAL A 44 5.42 4.51 8.97
C VAL A 44 6.95 4.42 8.90
N LEU A 45 7.53 4.31 7.69
CA LEU A 45 8.99 4.28 7.52
C LEU A 45 9.68 5.57 8.00
N THR A 46 8.99 6.71 7.94
CA THR A 46 9.51 8.04 8.30
C THR A 46 9.20 8.41 9.75
N LYS A 47 8.02 8.09 10.24
CA LYS A 47 7.54 8.53 11.56
C LYS A 47 7.81 7.55 12.70
N THR A 48 8.11 6.28 12.39
CA THR A 48 8.33 5.26 13.42
C THR A 48 9.67 4.55 13.28
N SER A 49 10.08 3.89 14.36
CA SER A 49 11.23 3.00 14.41
C SER A 49 10.87 1.53 14.22
N ASP A 50 9.63 1.21 13.82
CA ASP A 50 9.17 -0.17 13.64
C ASP A 50 10.07 -0.94 12.70
N SER A 51 10.29 -2.23 12.95
CA SER A 51 11.07 -3.06 12.04
C SER A 51 10.41 -3.11 10.65
N ILE A 52 11.22 -3.26 9.60
CA ILE A 52 10.70 -3.41 8.23
C ILE A 52 9.77 -4.63 8.12
N GLU A 53 10.03 -5.65 8.92
CA GLU A 53 9.20 -6.84 9.06
C GLU A 53 7.81 -6.52 9.60
N THR A 54 7.73 -5.83 10.74
CA THR A 54 6.44 -5.41 11.32
C THR A 54 5.65 -4.55 10.34
N ILE A 55 6.31 -3.64 9.64
CA ILE A 55 5.66 -2.80 8.62
C ILE A 55 5.09 -3.64 7.47
N ALA A 56 5.86 -4.61 6.98
CA ALA A 56 5.44 -5.51 5.90
C ALA A 56 4.18 -6.30 6.31
N PHE A 57 4.20 -6.91 7.49
CA PHE A 57 3.06 -7.68 8.00
C PHE A 57 1.82 -6.82 8.23
N ASN A 58 1.97 -5.63 8.82
CA ASN A 58 0.85 -4.70 9.05
C ASN A 58 0.20 -4.22 7.74
N LEU A 59 0.97 -4.12 6.65
CA LEU A 59 0.45 -3.81 5.31
C LEU A 59 -0.16 -5.02 4.58
N GLY A 60 -0.12 -6.20 5.22
CA GLY A 60 -0.68 -7.46 4.73
C GLY A 60 0.20 -8.13 3.68
N TYR A 61 1.53 -8.07 3.85
CA TYR A 61 2.48 -8.91 3.12
C TYR A 61 2.81 -10.16 3.95
N SER A 62 3.02 -11.29 3.25
CA SER A 62 3.40 -12.57 3.86
C SER A 62 4.84 -12.62 4.33
N ASP A 63 5.70 -11.78 3.73
CA ASP A 63 7.12 -11.72 4.01
C ASP A 63 7.74 -10.38 3.56
N ILE A 64 8.95 -10.15 4.06
CA ILE A 64 9.74 -8.94 3.84
C ILE A 64 10.18 -8.80 2.37
N ALA A 65 10.40 -9.91 1.66
CA ALA A 65 10.92 -9.88 0.30
C ALA A 65 9.84 -9.39 -0.69
N ASN A 66 8.60 -9.84 -0.52
CA ASN A 66 7.44 -9.38 -1.27
C ASN A 66 7.16 -7.89 -1.00
N PHE A 67 7.23 -7.46 0.27
CA PHE A 67 7.09 -6.05 0.62
C PHE A 67 8.19 -5.19 -0.02
N ASN A 68 9.46 -5.57 0.09
CA ASN A 68 10.55 -4.80 -0.50
C ASN A 68 10.48 -4.72 -2.03
N ARG A 69 10.06 -5.80 -2.70
CA ARG A 69 9.83 -5.77 -4.16
C ARG A 69 8.72 -4.79 -4.53
N ALA A 70 7.59 -4.84 -3.83
CA ALA A 70 6.49 -3.91 -4.06
C ALA A 70 6.91 -2.45 -3.77
N PHE A 71 7.53 -2.21 -2.61
CA PHE A 71 7.99 -0.88 -2.22
C PHE A 71 9.01 -0.30 -3.20
N LYS A 72 9.94 -1.13 -3.70
CA LYS A 72 10.90 -0.71 -4.73
C LYS A 72 10.22 -0.41 -6.06
N SER A 73 9.21 -1.19 -6.45
CA SER A 73 8.42 -0.91 -7.65
C SER A 73 7.71 0.44 -7.57
N TRP A 74 7.26 0.87 -6.39
CA TRP A 74 6.57 2.15 -6.22
C TRP A 74 7.51 3.34 -6.00
N SER A 75 8.63 3.14 -5.28
CA SER A 75 9.51 4.24 -4.84
C SER A 75 10.84 4.34 -5.58
N GLY A 76 11.20 3.33 -6.39
CA GLY A 76 12.51 3.19 -7.03
C GLY A 76 13.62 2.66 -6.11
N VAL A 77 13.42 2.62 -4.78
CA VAL A 77 14.44 2.21 -3.80
C VAL A 77 13.89 1.20 -2.79
N THR A 78 14.77 0.52 -2.05
CA THR A 78 14.31 -0.40 -0.99
C THR A 78 13.75 0.39 0.21
N ALA A 79 12.87 -0.24 1.00
CA ALA A 79 12.28 0.40 2.18
C ALA A 79 13.35 0.82 3.20
N VAL A 80 14.41 0.01 3.34
CA VAL A 80 15.58 0.31 4.19
C VAL A 80 16.32 1.56 3.69
N ALA A 81 16.62 1.62 2.39
CA ALA A 81 17.31 2.77 1.81
C ALA A 81 16.47 4.05 1.92
N PHE A 82 15.16 3.94 1.70
CA PHE A 82 14.21 5.03 1.87
C PHE A 82 14.23 5.56 3.31
N ARG A 83 14.10 4.68 4.32
CA ARG A 83 14.16 5.09 5.73
C ARG A 83 15.48 5.77 6.07
N ARG A 84 16.61 5.19 5.64
CA ARG A 84 17.94 5.75 5.92
C ARG A 84 18.05 7.18 5.37
N LYS A 85 17.59 7.41 4.14
CA LYS A 85 17.60 8.73 3.51
C LYS A 85 16.80 9.77 4.32
N ASN A 86 15.62 9.40 4.82
CA ASN A 86 14.73 10.30 5.55
C ASN A 86 15.08 10.46 7.04
N LYS A 87 16.06 9.73 7.57
CA LYS A 87 16.58 9.91 8.94
C LYS A 87 17.83 10.79 9.01
N SER A 88 18.40 11.13 7.85
CA SER A 88 19.60 11.95 7.72
C SER A 88 19.29 13.43 7.44
N GLU A 89 18.02 13.80 7.48
CA GLU A 89 17.47 15.17 7.47
C GLU A 89 16.85 15.45 8.85
#